data_AF-A0A959WYM2-F1
#
_entry.id   AF-A0A959WYM2-F1
#
_cell.length_a   1.000
_cell.length_b   1.000
_cell.length_c   1.000
_cell.angle_alpha   90.00
_cell.angle_beta   90.00
_cell.angle_gamma   90.00
#
_symmetry.space_group_name_H-M   'P 1'
#
loop_
_entity.id
_entity.type
_entity.pdbx_description
1 polymer ?
#
loop_
_entity_poly.entity_id
_entity_poly.type
_entity_poly.pdbx_seq_one_letter_code
_entity_poly.pdbx_strand_id
1 'polypeptide(L)'
;AFTIAWFGLMTMVWFGWGQEDPPQRWRWRLGVGSALGVVLAGLFGYGVFMRWDEGSALEGRYGLFGILVLLEVAVAGAGCLVLWRRQQSRWMAWWVAAIVAVHFIGLAFLLNDWSLAALGGVQLVALVAVRPRLKSGDWPTSRLVGPVMGTSLLVFALLSAAIFLAGVGLPW
;
A
#
# COMPACT_ATOMS: atom_id res chain seq x y z
N ALA A 1 5.39 -10.03 11.84
CA ALA A 1 4.03 -10.48 11.47
C ALA A 1 3.10 -9.34 11.03
N PHE A 2 2.84 -8.33 11.87
CA PHE A 2 1.85 -7.27 11.58
C PHE A 2 2.06 -6.55 10.23
N THR A 3 3.26 -6.04 9.95
CA THR A 3 3.55 -5.34 8.68
C THR A 3 3.27 -6.21 7.45
N ILE A 4 3.57 -7.52 7.53
CA ILE A 4 3.32 -8.48 6.44
C ILE A 4 1.81 -8.65 6.24
N ALA A 5 1.06 -8.82 7.33
CA ALA A 5 -0.39 -8.95 7.28
C ALA A 5 -1.04 -7.69 6.70
N TRP A 6 -0.61 -6.52 7.18
CA TRP A 6 -1.10 -5.22 6.72
C TRP A 6 -0.78 -4.99 5.24
N PHE A 7 0.43 -5.30 4.79
CA PHE A 7 0.80 -5.15 3.38
C PHE A 7 0.08 -6.16 2.49
N GLY A 8 -0.18 -7.37 2.97
CA GLY A 8 -1.07 -8.33 2.28
C GLY A 8 -2.47 -7.75 2.06
N LEU A 9 -3.07 -7.15 3.10
CA LEU A 9 -4.37 -6.49 2.98
C LEU A 9 -4.31 -5.32 1.99
N MET A 10 -3.30 -4.45 2.10
CA MET A 10 -3.14 -3.31 1.20
C MET A 10 -2.89 -3.74 -0.25
N THR A 11 -2.15 -4.84 -0.47
CA THR A 11 -2.01 -5.47 -1.78
C THR A 11 -3.37 -5.82 -2.39
N MET A 12 -4.26 -6.45 -1.61
CA MET A 12 -5.61 -6.78 -2.06
C MET A 12 -6.41 -5.53 -2.42
N VAL A 13 -6.35 -4.48 -1.58
CA VAL A 13 -7.03 -3.21 -1.81
C VAL A 13 -6.55 -2.54 -3.10
N TRP A 14 -5.24 -2.44 -3.32
CA TRP A 14 -4.68 -1.78 -4.51
C TRP A 14 -4.92 -2.55 -5.80
N PHE A 15 -4.81 -3.88 -5.78
CA PHE A 15 -5.21 -4.68 -6.93
C PHE A 15 -6.72 -4.59 -7.19
N GLY A 16 -7.55 -4.52 -6.15
CA GLY A 16 -8.99 -4.28 -6.24
C GLY A 16 -9.31 -2.94 -6.91
N TRP A 17 -8.60 -1.87 -6.54
CA TRP A 17 -8.77 -0.58 -7.21
C TRP A 17 -8.37 -0.63 -8.69
N GLY A 18 -7.35 -1.42 -9.02
CA GLY A 18 -6.97 -1.72 -10.40
C GLY A 18 -8.05 -2.42 -11.24
N GLN A 19 -9.09 -2.97 -10.61
CA GLN A 19 -10.21 -3.64 -11.26
C GLN A 19 -11.35 -2.69 -11.65
N GLU A 20 -11.23 -1.38 -11.43
CA GLU A 20 -12.21 -0.37 -11.88
C GLU A 20 -12.41 -0.39 -13.41
N ASP A 21 -11.32 -0.45 -14.18
CA ASP A 21 -11.36 -0.56 -15.64
C ASP A 21 -10.18 -1.40 -16.18
N PRO A 22 -10.07 -2.70 -15.87
CA PRO A 22 -8.89 -3.49 -16.19
C PRO A 22 -8.91 -3.99 -17.65
N PRO A 23 -7.78 -3.92 -18.38
CA PRO A 23 -7.61 -4.64 -19.63
C PRO A 23 -7.92 -6.13 -19.43
N GLN A 24 -8.64 -6.76 -20.38
CA GLN A 24 -9.11 -8.14 -20.22
C GLN A 24 -8.00 -9.14 -19.85
N ARG A 25 -6.83 -9.00 -20.49
CA ARG A 25 -5.63 -9.82 -20.22
C ARG A 25 -5.05 -9.68 -18.81
N TRP A 26 -5.41 -8.64 -18.05
CA TRP A 26 -4.87 -8.37 -16.72
C TRP A 26 -5.79 -8.82 -15.59
N ARG A 27 -7.08 -9.04 -15.88
CA ARG A 27 -8.10 -9.38 -14.86
C ARG A 27 -7.69 -10.57 -13.99
N TRP A 28 -7.19 -11.64 -14.60
CA TRP A 28 -6.75 -12.81 -13.86
C TRP A 28 -5.52 -12.52 -12.98
N ARG A 29 -4.58 -11.68 -13.45
CA ARG A 29 -3.38 -11.30 -12.67
C ARG A 29 -3.76 -10.45 -11.46
N LEU A 30 -4.69 -9.52 -11.64
CA LEU A 30 -5.25 -8.72 -10.55
C LEU A 30 -5.95 -9.61 -9.52
N GLY A 31 -6.76 -10.56 -9.99
CA GLY A 31 -7.44 -11.53 -9.11
C GLY A 31 -6.46 -12.39 -8.32
N VAL A 32 -5.42 -12.93 -8.97
CA VAL A 32 -4.36 -13.70 -8.30
C VAL A 32 -3.62 -12.84 -7.29
N GLY A 33 -3.24 -11.61 -7.65
CA GLY A 33 -2.59 -10.68 -6.74
C GLY A 33 -3.43 -10.35 -5.50
N SER A 34 -4.74 -10.12 -5.68
CA SER A 34 -5.68 -9.91 -4.57
C SER A 34 -5.77 -11.15 -3.67
N ALA A 35 -5.88 -12.35 -4.25
CA ALA A 35 -5.93 -13.59 -3.49
C ALA A 35 -4.66 -13.84 -2.67
N LEU A 36 -3.48 -13.59 -3.25
CA LEU A 36 -2.20 -13.65 -2.53
C LEU A 36 -2.17 -12.66 -1.36
N GLY A 37 -2.66 -11.44 -1.57
CA GLY A 37 -2.80 -10.43 -0.51
C GLY A 37 -3.68 -10.92 0.65
N VAL A 38 -4.83 -11.52 0.36
CA VAL A 38 -5.72 -12.12 1.36
C VAL A 38 -5.03 -13.25 2.13
N VAL A 39 -4.30 -14.13 1.43
CA VAL A 39 -3.57 -15.23 2.08
C VAL A 39 -2.51 -14.69 3.05
N LEU A 40 -1.71 -13.71 2.62
CA LEU A 40 -0.70 -13.08 3.48
C LEU A 40 -1.35 -12.38 4.68
N ALA A 41 -2.44 -11.63 4.45
CA ALA A 41 -3.19 -10.97 5.51
C ALA A 41 -3.74 -11.97 6.54
N GLY A 42 -4.34 -13.06 6.09
CA GLY A 42 -4.91 -14.09 6.94
C GLY A 42 -3.86 -14.84 7.76
N LEU A 43 -2.81 -15.36 7.11
CA LEU A 43 -1.77 -16.14 7.77
C LEU A 43 -1.00 -15.32 8.81
N PHE A 44 -0.49 -14.16 8.43
CA PHE A 44 0.29 -13.33 9.35
C PHE A 44 -0.61 -12.57 10.33
N GLY A 45 -1.86 -12.27 9.97
CA GLY A 45 -2.86 -11.72 10.88
C GLY A 45 -3.22 -12.69 11.99
N TYR A 46 -3.37 -13.99 11.68
CA TYR A 46 -3.49 -15.04 12.69
C TYR A 46 -2.26 -15.09 13.60
N GLY A 47 -1.05 -14.97 13.03
CA GLY A 47 0.16 -14.86 13.82
C GLY A 47 0.16 -13.64 14.76
N VAL A 48 -0.34 -12.48 14.32
CA VAL A 48 -0.51 -11.32 15.21
C VAL A 48 -1.50 -11.61 16.34
N PHE A 49 -2.63 -12.25 16.02
CA PHE A 49 -3.63 -12.63 17.02
C PHE A 49 -3.06 -13.55 18.10
N MET A 50 -2.21 -14.50 17.74
CA MET A 50 -1.54 -15.40 18.69
C MET A 50 -0.53 -14.68 19.61
N ARG A 51 -0.12 -13.45 19.27
CA ARG A 51 0.86 -12.62 20.00
C ARG A 51 0.28 -11.29 20.44
N TRP A 52 -1.02 -11.28 20.76
CA TRP A 52 -1.74 -10.05 21.07
C TRP A 52 -1.15 -9.26 22.24
N ASP A 53 -0.53 -9.97 23.19
CA ASP A 53 0.04 -9.36 24.40
C ASP A 53 1.47 -8.82 24.20
N GLU A 54 2.05 -8.96 23.00
CA GLU A 54 3.36 -8.39 22.69
C GLU A 54 3.30 -6.86 22.45
N GLY A 55 4.41 -6.19 22.73
CA GLY A 55 4.52 -4.74 22.59
C GLY A 55 4.35 -4.24 21.15
N SER A 56 3.72 -3.08 21.00
CA SER A 56 3.53 -2.41 19.71
C SER A 56 4.77 -1.60 19.31
N ALA A 57 5.08 -1.59 18.00
CA ALA A 57 6.11 -0.69 17.46
C ALA A 57 5.77 0.80 17.63
N LEU A 58 4.51 1.13 17.93
CA LEU A 58 4.02 2.48 18.18
C LEU A 58 4.02 2.88 19.66
N GLU A 59 4.50 2.02 20.55
CA GLU A 59 4.49 2.28 21.99
C GLU A 59 5.22 3.60 22.32
N GLY A 60 4.56 4.48 23.08
CA GLY A 60 5.04 5.84 23.35
C GLY A 60 4.99 6.84 22.18
N ARG A 61 4.49 6.44 20.99
CA ARG A 61 4.45 7.28 19.76
C ARG A 61 3.07 7.42 19.13
N TYR A 62 2.01 6.87 19.75
CA TYR A 62 0.65 6.90 19.19
C TYR A 62 0.13 8.29 18.83
N GLY A 63 0.42 9.32 19.63
CA GLY A 63 -0.01 10.69 19.32
C GLY A 63 0.62 11.24 18.04
N LEU A 64 1.92 11.01 17.85
CA LEU A 64 2.64 11.41 16.63
C LEU A 64 2.15 10.63 15.41
N PHE A 65 1.93 9.31 15.57
CA PHE A 65 1.32 8.48 14.53
C PHE A 65 -0.06 9.02 14.12
N GLY A 66 -0.92 9.31 15.10
CA GLY A 66 -2.27 9.83 14.85
C GLY A 66 -2.26 11.16 14.12
N ILE A 67 -1.39 12.10 14.50
CA ILE A 67 -1.25 13.39 13.82
C ILE A 67 -0.77 13.21 12.38
N LEU A 68 0.26 12.37 12.18
CA LEU A 68 0.78 12.06 10.85
C LEU A 68 -0.33 11.53 9.93
N VAL A 69 -1.02 10.48 10.36
CA VAL A 69 -2.12 9.85 9.61
C VAL A 69 -3.27 10.83 9.39
N LEU A 70 -3.65 11.61 10.39
CA LEU A 70 -4.75 12.58 10.25
C LEU A 70 -4.44 13.63 9.20
N LEU A 71 -3.21 14.17 9.20
CA LEU A 71 -2.78 15.13 8.19
C LEU A 71 -2.78 14.52 6.80
N GLU A 72 -2.29 13.30 6.64
CA GLU A 72 -2.25 12.61 5.35
C GLU A 72 -3.63 12.28 4.82
N VAL A 73 -4.54 11.80 5.68
CA VAL A 73 -5.95 11.57 5.32
C VAL A 73 -6.62 12.87 4.92
N ALA A 74 -6.39 13.96 5.66
CA ALA A 74 -6.92 15.27 5.33
C ALA A 74 -6.41 15.76 3.97
N VAL A 75 -5.11 15.62 3.69
CA VAL A 75 -4.51 16.01 2.40
C VAL A 75 -5.01 15.12 1.26
N ALA A 76 -5.11 13.80 1.48
CA ALA A 76 -5.68 12.86 0.52
C ALA A 76 -7.12 13.25 0.16
N GLY A 77 -7.97 13.45 1.18
CA GLY A 77 -9.37 13.86 1.01
C GLY A 77 -9.53 15.23 0.34
N ALA A 78 -8.73 16.22 0.76
CA ALA A 78 -8.75 17.55 0.16
C ALA A 78 -8.36 17.52 -1.33
N GLY A 79 -7.32 16.77 -1.70
CA GLY A 79 -6.95 16.65 -3.11
C GLY A 79 -8.00 15.90 -3.93
N CYS A 80 -8.63 14.86 -3.38
CA CYS A 80 -9.77 14.20 -4.02
C CYS A 80 -10.95 15.17 -4.23
N LEU A 81 -11.28 16.00 -3.24
CA LEU A 81 -12.31 17.02 -3.35
C LEU A 81 -12.00 18.05 -4.45
N VAL A 82 -10.75 18.50 -4.54
CA VAL A 82 -10.29 19.42 -5.58
C VAL A 82 -10.38 18.78 -6.97
N LEU A 83 -9.95 17.52 -7.11
CA LEU A 83 -10.03 16.78 -8.37
C LEU A 83 -11.48 16.58 -8.82
N TRP A 84 -12.37 16.24 -7.90
CA TRP A 84 -13.80 16.10 -8.18
C TRP A 84 -14.41 17.42 -8.66
N ARG A 85 -14.17 18.53 -7.95
CA ARG A 85 -14.67 19.86 -8.35
C ARG A 85 -14.17 20.30 -9.71
N ARG A 86 -12.98 19.84 -10.13
CA ARG A 86 -12.38 20.13 -11.44
C ARG A 86 -12.77 19.13 -12.53
N GLN A 87 -13.68 18.20 -12.28
CA GLN A 87 -14.05 17.12 -13.22
C GLN A 87 -12.85 16.25 -13.62
N GLN A 88 -11.86 16.10 -12.73
CA GLN A 88 -10.63 15.32 -12.92
C GLN A 88 -10.60 14.09 -12.02
N SER A 89 -11.76 13.52 -11.66
CA SER A 89 -11.88 12.37 -10.74
C SER A 89 -11.04 11.16 -11.16
N ARG A 90 -10.74 11.00 -12.46
CA ARG A 90 -9.85 9.93 -12.96
C ARG A 90 -8.47 9.94 -12.29
N TRP A 91 -7.98 11.08 -11.80
CA TRP A 91 -6.67 11.25 -11.15
C TRP A 91 -6.67 10.93 -9.64
N MET A 92 -7.82 10.62 -9.04
CA MET A 92 -7.92 10.37 -7.60
C MET A 92 -7.00 9.23 -7.14
N ALA A 93 -6.96 8.12 -7.89
CA ALA A 93 -6.11 6.98 -7.53
C ALA A 93 -4.62 7.34 -7.54
N TRP A 94 -4.16 8.10 -8.55
CA TRP A 94 -2.78 8.59 -8.59
C TRP A 94 -2.46 9.54 -7.42
N TRP A 95 -3.37 10.44 -7.08
CA TRP A 95 -3.21 11.36 -5.94
C TRP A 95 -3.10 10.60 -4.61
N VAL A 96 -4.05 9.70 -4.33
CA VAL A 96 -4.04 8.89 -3.11
C VAL A 96 -2.80 8.02 -3.04
N ALA A 97 -2.36 7.43 -4.17
CA ALA A 97 -1.13 6.64 -4.21
C ALA A 97 0.11 7.47 -3.89
N ALA A 98 0.18 8.72 -4.34
CA ALA A 98 1.28 9.62 -4.01
C ALA A 98 1.31 9.92 -2.49
N ILE A 99 0.15 10.18 -1.88
CA ILE A 99 0.07 10.40 -0.43
C ILE A 99 0.48 9.14 0.35
N VAL A 100 0.02 7.96 -0.08
CA VAL A 100 0.40 6.68 0.54
C VAL A 100 1.90 6.40 0.40
N ALA A 101 2.51 6.74 -0.74
CA ALA A 101 3.96 6.59 -0.93
C ALA A 101 4.76 7.54 -0.01
N VAL A 102 4.30 8.79 0.16
CA VAL A 102 4.87 9.73 1.14
C VAL A 102 4.66 9.25 2.58
N HIS A 103 3.52 8.64 2.87
CA HIS A 103 3.22 8.07 4.18
C HIS A 103 4.24 7.02 4.61
N PHE A 104 4.69 6.15 3.71
CA PHE A 104 5.75 5.18 4.03
C PHE A 104 7.07 5.84 4.42
N ILE A 105 7.40 7.01 3.86
CA ILE A 105 8.58 7.78 4.26
C ILE A 105 8.37 8.34 5.67
N GLY A 106 7.19 8.91 5.96
CA GLY A 106 6.85 9.37 7.32
C GLY A 106 6.92 8.25 8.35
N LEU A 107 6.36 7.08 8.03
CA LEU A 107 6.45 5.89 8.88
C LEU A 107 7.87 5.39 9.08
N ALA A 108 8.74 5.51 8.08
CA ALA A 108 10.14 5.09 8.20
C ALA A 108 10.85 5.81 9.36
N PHE A 109 10.62 7.12 9.48
CA PHE A 109 11.16 7.92 10.58
C PHE A 109 10.50 7.59 11.92
N LEU A 110 9.18 7.39 11.91
CA LEU A 110 8.43 7.12 13.13
C LEU A 110 8.71 5.74 13.72
N LEU A 111 8.92 4.73 12.86
CA LEU A 111 9.16 3.33 13.25
C LEU A 111 10.66 2.98 13.23
N ASN A 112 11.52 3.92 12.83
CA ASN A 112 12.96 3.72 12.63
C ASN A 112 13.27 2.53 11.68
N ASP A 113 12.48 2.40 10.61
CA ASP A 113 12.58 1.34 9.62
C ASP A 113 12.80 1.93 8.21
N TRP A 114 14.06 1.97 7.79
CA TRP A 114 14.46 2.49 6.47
C TRP A 114 13.94 1.68 5.29
N SER A 115 13.51 0.44 5.50
CA SER A 115 12.90 -0.36 4.43
C SER A 115 11.58 0.26 3.95
N LEU A 116 10.84 0.93 4.84
CA LEU A 116 9.63 1.68 4.49
C LEU A 116 9.95 2.92 3.66
N ALA A 117 11.03 3.64 3.98
CA ALA A 117 11.47 4.77 3.16
C ALA A 117 11.88 4.32 1.76
N ALA A 118 12.58 3.19 1.65
CA ALA A 118 12.93 2.60 0.36
C ALA A 118 11.67 2.22 -0.45
N LEU A 119 10.68 1.59 0.18
CA LEU A 119 9.40 1.26 -0.45
C LEU A 119 8.67 2.51 -0.95
N GLY A 120 8.53 3.53 -0.10
CA GLY A 120 7.90 4.81 -0.47
C GLY A 120 8.63 5.51 -1.61
N GLY A 121 9.97 5.52 -1.59
CA GLY A 121 10.79 6.07 -2.67
C GLY A 121 10.58 5.33 -3.99
N VAL A 122 10.58 4.00 -3.98
CA VAL A 122 10.30 3.18 -5.17
C VAL A 122 8.90 3.46 -5.72
N GLN A 123 7.89 3.57 -4.85
CA GLN A 123 6.53 3.89 -5.26
C GLN A 123 6.43 5.30 -5.87
N LEU A 124 7.05 6.31 -5.27
CA LEU A 124 7.07 7.67 -5.84
C LEU A 124 7.73 7.70 -7.22
N VAL A 125 8.90 7.06 -7.37
CA VAL A 125 9.59 6.95 -8.66
C VAL A 125 8.71 6.24 -9.69
N ALA A 126 8.08 5.14 -9.31
CA ALA A 126 7.18 4.40 -10.19
C ALA A 126 5.95 5.25 -10.61
N LEU A 127 5.34 5.99 -9.68
CA LEU A 127 4.21 6.88 -9.96
C LEU A 127 4.56 8.04 -10.90
N VAL A 128 5.78 8.58 -10.77
CA VAL A 128 6.31 9.59 -11.71
C VAL A 128 6.58 8.96 -13.07
N ALA A 129 7.18 7.76 -13.10
CA ALA A 129 7.51 7.05 -14.34
C ALA A 129 6.28 6.67 -15.16
N VAL A 130 5.16 6.28 -14.52
CA VAL A 130 3.91 5.94 -15.23
C VAL A 130 3.08 7.16 -15.64
N ARG A 131 3.38 8.34 -15.10
CA ARG A 131 2.61 9.59 -15.34
C ARG A 131 2.44 9.95 -16.82
N PRO A 132 3.44 9.85 -17.72
CA PRO A 132 3.25 10.14 -19.14
C PRO A 132 2.16 9.26 -19.78
N ARG A 133 2.13 7.97 -19.41
CA ARG A 133 1.16 7.00 -19.91
C ARG A 133 -0.24 7.21 -19.33
N LEU A 134 -0.33 7.74 -18.11
CA LEU A 134 -1.61 8.16 -17.50
C LEU A 134 -2.18 9.42 -18.15
N LYS A 135 -1.32 10.30 -18.66
CA LYS A 135 -1.74 11.50 -19.38
C LYS A 135 -2.24 11.20 -20.78
N SER A 136 -1.67 10.22 -21.46
CA SER A 136 -2.06 9.84 -22.83
C SER A 136 -3.36 9.04 -22.92
N GLY A 137 -4.01 8.76 -21.78
CA GLY A 137 -5.24 7.99 -21.73
C GLY A 137 -6.37 8.67 -20.97
N ASP A 138 -7.60 8.37 -21.36
CA ASP A 138 -8.82 8.90 -20.73
C ASP A 138 -9.42 7.95 -19.68
N TRP A 139 -8.81 6.79 -19.47
CA TRP A 139 -9.22 5.82 -18.45
C TRP A 139 -8.84 6.27 -17.02
N PRO A 140 -9.51 5.71 -15.99
CA PRO A 140 -9.13 5.90 -14.59
C PRO A 140 -7.65 5.59 -14.34
N THR A 141 -6.97 6.43 -13.56
CA THR A 141 -5.55 6.21 -13.24
C THR A 141 -5.32 4.94 -12.41
N SER A 142 -6.35 4.48 -11.70
CA SER A 142 -6.39 3.22 -10.95
C SER A 142 -5.99 2.01 -11.80
N ARG A 143 -6.31 2.02 -13.12
CA ARG A 143 -5.92 0.97 -14.08
C ARG A 143 -4.43 0.63 -14.04
N LEU A 144 -3.55 1.62 -13.84
CA LEU A 144 -2.09 1.40 -13.76
C LEU A 144 -1.57 1.57 -12.33
N VAL A 145 -2.10 2.55 -11.60
CA VAL A 145 -1.65 2.87 -10.24
C VAL A 145 -1.93 1.72 -9.28
N GLY A 146 -3.12 1.10 -9.37
CA GLY A 146 -3.48 -0.07 -8.57
C GLY A 146 -2.48 -1.22 -8.69
N PRO A 147 -2.20 -1.74 -9.89
CA PRO A 147 -1.18 -2.76 -10.09
C PRO A 147 0.22 -2.36 -9.60
N VAL A 148 0.66 -1.12 -9.82
CA VAL A 148 1.98 -0.64 -9.39
C VAL A 148 2.10 -0.67 -7.87
N MET A 149 1.13 -0.09 -7.17
CA MET A 149 1.11 -0.07 -5.70
C MET A 149 0.94 -1.49 -5.15
N GLY A 150 -0.01 -2.27 -5.66
CA GLY A 150 -0.29 -3.63 -5.21
C GLY A 150 0.90 -4.57 -5.39
N THR A 151 1.62 -4.48 -6.52
CA THR A 151 2.81 -5.30 -6.80
C THR A 151 3.97 -4.92 -5.89
N SER A 152 4.24 -3.62 -5.69
CA SER A 152 5.32 -3.19 -4.78
C SER A 152 5.09 -3.66 -3.34
N LEU A 153 3.85 -3.56 -2.86
CA LEU A 153 3.45 -4.05 -1.54
C LEU A 153 3.54 -5.58 -1.45
N LEU A 154 3.12 -6.29 -2.51
CA LEU A 154 3.18 -7.76 -2.53
C LEU A 154 4.63 -8.25 -2.48
N VAL A 155 5.50 -7.68 -3.30
CA VAL A 155 6.93 -8.01 -3.31
C VAL A 155 7.54 -7.74 -1.94
N PHE A 156 7.26 -6.58 -1.34
CA PHE A 156 7.74 -6.26 -0.01
C PHE A 156 7.23 -7.27 1.03
N ALA A 157 5.93 -7.56 1.04
CA ALA A 157 5.34 -8.50 1.98
C ALA A 157 5.91 -9.91 1.84
N LEU A 158 6.17 -10.38 0.62
CA LEU A 158 6.79 -11.67 0.35
C LEU A 158 8.25 -11.72 0.81
N LEU A 159 9.03 -10.66 0.57
CA LEU A 159 10.41 -10.56 1.04
C LEU A 159 10.46 -10.54 2.57
N SER A 160 9.60 -9.72 3.20
CA SER A 160 9.47 -9.68 4.66
C SER A 160 9.02 -11.01 5.24
N ALA A 161 8.09 -11.72 4.59
CA ALA A 161 7.67 -13.06 4.98
C ALA A 161 8.81 -14.07 4.90
N ALA A 162 9.59 -14.06 3.82
CA ALA A 162 10.74 -14.94 3.66
C ALA A 162 11.81 -14.70 4.72
N ILE A 163 12.15 -13.43 4.98
CA ILE A 163 13.10 -13.04 6.04
C ILE A 163 12.57 -13.46 7.41
N PHE A 164 11.29 -13.20 7.69
CA PHE A 164 10.65 -13.53 8.95
C PHE A 164 10.65 -15.05 9.20
N LEU A 165 10.26 -15.85 8.20
CA LEU A 165 10.25 -17.31 8.33
C LEU A 165 11.66 -17.90 8.43
N ALA A 166 12.65 -17.30 7.77
CA ALA A 166 14.04 -17.72 7.90
C ALA A 166 14.65 -17.39 9.27
N GLY A 167 14.25 -16.26 9.87
CA GLY A 167 14.76 -15.82 11.18
C GLY A 167 14.05 -16.44 12.37
N VAL A 168 12.72 -16.58 12.30
CA VAL A 168 11.87 -17.04 13.42
C VAL A 168 11.47 -18.51 13.27
N GLY A 169 11.38 -19.04 12.04
CA GLY A 169 10.95 -20.40 11.74
C GLY A 169 9.43 -20.50 11.47
N LEU A 170 8.87 -21.71 11.56
CA LEU A 170 7.43 -21.98 11.72
C LEU A 170 7.18 -22.47 13.15
N PRO A 171 6.02 -22.20 13.80
CA PRO A 171 4.74 -21.70 13.29
C PRO A 171 4.40 -20.29 13.81
N TRP A 172 5.18 -19.28 13.41
CA TRP A 172 5.22 -17.99 14.09
C TRP A 172 4.34 -16.97 13.37
#